data_AF-A0A813DUV3-F1
#
_entry.id   AF-A0A813DUV3-F1
#
_cell.length_a   1.000
_cell.length_b   1.000
_cell.length_c   1.000
_cell.angle_alpha   90.00
_cell.angle_beta   90.00
_cell.angle_gamma   90.00
#
_symmetry.space_group_name_H-M   'P 1'
#
loop_
_entity.id
_entity.type
_entity.pdbx_description
1 polymer ?
#
loop_
_entity_poly.entity_id
_entity_poly.type
_entity_poly.pdbx_seq_one_letter_code
_entity_poly.pdbx_strand_id
1 'polypeptide(L)'
;YVGVVVLLTSLQELCIQTPCGLFLFYAYWRGSSWRLGVEVIFNMWSIAGVWYFYVSEAILGFPNVHAPVTSDGRFDLSSALSFDTVYKFWIGFVIFPALWACVGAALAIRACWQISELCCRAEDSFQAKKQQ
;
A
#
# COMPACT_ATOMS: atom_id res chain seq x y z
N TYR A 1 7.02 16.55 -17.58
CA TYR A 1 5.79 16.11 -16.90
C TYR A 1 5.97 14.80 -16.13
N VAL A 2 6.51 13.73 -16.73
CA VAL A 2 6.68 12.42 -16.07
C VAL A 2 7.47 12.49 -14.74
N GLY A 3 8.59 13.23 -14.70
CA GLY A 3 9.39 13.35 -13.47
C GLY A 3 8.72 14.14 -12.33
N VAL A 4 7.75 15.02 -12.62
CA VAL A 4 7.04 15.80 -11.59
C VAL A 4 6.05 14.92 -10.84
N VAL A 5 5.41 13.98 -11.54
CA VAL A 5 4.46 13.03 -10.94
C VAL A 5 5.18 12.11 -9.96
N VAL A 6 6.30 11.52 -10.38
CA VAL A 6 7.14 10.66 -9.51
C VAL A 6 7.63 11.44 -8.28
N LEU A 7 8.12 12.68 -8.48
CA LEU A 7 8.55 13.52 -7.37
C LEU A 7 7.43 13.84 -6.38
N LEU A 8 6.22 14.15 -6.87
CA LEU A 8 5.07 14.45 -6.03
C LEU A 8 4.58 13.23 -5.25
N THR A 9 4.56 12.05 -5.87
CA THR A 9 4.26 10.79 -5.17
C THR A 9 5.33 10.50 -4.11
N SER A 10 6.61 10.60 -4.44
CA SER A 10 7.69 10.41 -3.46
C SER A 10 7.65 11.43 -2.31
N LEU A 11 7.30 12.69 -2.58
CA LEU A 11 7.12 13.72 -1.55
C LEU A 11 5.91 13.42 -0.66
N GLN A 12 4.81 12.93 -1.23
CA GLN A 12 3.63 12.53 -0.48
C GLN A 12 3.90 11.29 0.38
N GLU A 13 4.62 10.29 -0.12
CA GLU A 13 5.09 9.16 0.69
C GLU A 13 6.01 9.64 1.83
N LEU A 14 6.97 10.51 1.54
CA LEU A 14 7.88 11.03 2.57
C LEU A 14 7.15 11.84 3.65
N CYS A 15 6.27 12.76 3.24
CA CYS A 15 5.61 13.71 4.14
C CYS A 15 4.35 13.18 4.82
N ILE A 16 3.73 12.11 4.32
CA ILE A 16 2.50 11.55 4.90
C ILE A 16 2.75 10.13 5.42
N GLN A 17 3.31 9.25 4.59
CA GLN A 17 3.49 7.85 4.97
C GLN A 17 4.55 7.68 6.07
N THR A 18 5.67 8.39 6.01
CA THR A 18 6.71 8.34 7.07
C THR A 18 6.18 8.77 8.44
N PRO A 19 5.55 9.96 8.61
CA PRO A 19 5.00 10.34 9.91
C PRO A 19 3.84 9.45 10.34
N CYS A 20 2.96 9.01 9.43
CA CYS A 20 1.91 8.04 9.77
C CYS A 20 2.49 6.70 10.24
N GLY A 21 3.59 6.23 9.64
CA GLY A 21 4.29 5.01 10.04
C GLY A 21 4.91 5.13 11.44
N LEU A 22 5.56 6.27 11.73
CA LEU A 22 6.10 6.55 13.07
C LEU A 22 4.98 6.67 14.11
N PHE A 23 3.87 7.33 13.75
CA PHE A 23 2.71 7.48 14.62
C PHE A 23 2.03 6.13 14.88
N LEU A 24 1.94 5.26 13.87
CA LEU A 24 1.46 3.90 14.00
C LEU A 24 2.35 3.07 14.92
N PHE A 25 3.67 3.13 14.73
CA PHE A 25 4.64 2.48 15.61
C PHE A 25 4.48 2.94 17.06
N TYR A 26 4.35 4.24 17.29
CA TYR A 26 4.10 4.80 18.61
C TYR A 26 2.77 4.35 19.20
N ALA A 27 1.70 4.28 18.40
CA ALA A 27 0.39 3.79 18.83
C ALA A 27 0.44 2.33 19.28
N TYR A 28 1.19 1.50 18.54
CA TYR A 28 1.47 0.11 18.87
C TYR A 28 2.27 -0.01 20.17
N TRP A 29 3.33 0.79 20.32
CA TRP A 29 4.15 0.82 21.54
C TRP A 29 3.34 1.19 22.78
N ARG A 30 2.40 2.13 22.65
CA ARG A 30 1.52 2.58 23.74
C ARG A 30 0.29 1.69 23.94
N GLY A 31 0.06 0.68 23.10
CA GLY A 31 -1.14 -0.16 23.14
C GLY A 31 -2.45 0.63 22.98
N SER A 32 -2.42 1.76 22.27
CA SER A 32 -3.58 2.67 22.21
C SER A 32 -4.65 2.17 21.23
N SER A 33 -5.92 2.39 21.56
CA SER A 33 -7.06 1.97 20.71
C SER A 33 -7.13 2.71 19.37
N TRP A 34 -6.64 3.95 19.31
CA TRP A 34 -6.55 4.73 18.08
C TRP A 34 -5.53 4.17 17.07
N ARG A 35 -4.72 3.16 17.45
CA ARG A 35 -3.81 2.45 16.54
C ARG A 35 -4.55 1.90 15.32
N LEU A 36 -5.79 1.42 15.49
CA LEU A 36 -6.55 0.79 14.41
C LEU A 36 -6.91 1.77 13.31
N GLY A 37 -7.31 3.00 13.67
CA GLY A 37 -7.60 4.05 12.70
C GLY A 37 -6.36 4.45 11.91
N VAL A 38 -5.22 4.59 12.60
CA VAL A 38 -3.95 4.94 11.95
C VAL A 38 -3.42 3.79 11.09
N GLU A 39 -3.63 2.54 11.51
CA GLU A 39 -3.30 1.33 10.74
C GLU A 39 -4.07 1.30 9.42
N VAL A 40 -5.37 1.59 9.44
CA VAL A 40 -6.17 1.68 8.21
C VAL A 40 -5.66 2.79 7.31
N ILE A 41 -5.44 4.00 7.84
CA ILE A 41 -4.97 5.15 7.05
C ILE A 41 -3.62 4.84 6.40
N PHE A 42 -2.64 4.41 7.19
CA PHE A 42 -1.29 4.12 6.71
C PHE A 42 -1.27 3.03 5.63
N ASN A 43 -1.98 1.93 5.86
CA ASN A 43 -1.98 0.80 4.95
C ASN A 43 -2.78 1.09 3.67
N MET A 44 -3.93 1.76 3.76
CA MET A 44 -4.69 2.17 2.57
C MET A 44 -3.91 3.17 1.72
N TRP A 45 -3.18 4.08 2.36
CA TRP A 45 -2.30 5.02 1.67
C TRP A 45 -1.15 4.31 0.95
N SER A 46 -0.56 3.31 1.59
CA SER A 46 0.47 2.45 1.00
C SER A 46 -0.04 1.70 -0.24
N ILE A 47 -1.26 1.17 -0.19
CA ILE A 47 -1.91 0.52 -1.34
C ILE A 47 -2.16 1.54 -2.45
N ALA A 48 -2.63 2.74 -2.12
CA ALA A 48 -2.90 3.79 -3.09
C ALA A 48 -1.62 4.26 -3.81
N GLY A 49 -0.50 4.38 -3.09
CA GLY A 49 0.81 4.71 -3.67
C GLY A 49 1.26 3.68 -4.69
N VAL A 50 1.19 2.39 -4.34
CA VAL A 50 1.43 1.28 -5.28
C VAL A 50 0.46 1.37 -6.45
N TRP A 51 -0.85 1.44 -6.21
CA TRP A 51 -1.82 1.50 -7.33
C TRP A 51 -1.52 2.65 -8.31
N TYR A 52 -1.22 3.83 -7.80
CA TYR A 52 -0.92 5.00 -8.62
C TYR A 52 0.34 4.80 -9.47
N PHE A 53 1.44 4.33 -8.89
CA PHE A 53 2.69 4.12 -9.61
C PHE A 53 2.57 3.01 -10.66
N TYR A 54 1.89 1.91 -10.34
CA TYR A 54 1.82 0.74 -11.20
C TYR A 54 0.83 0.90 -12.35
N VAL A 55 -0.35 1.44 -12.05
CA VAL A 55 -1.37 1.66 -13.09
C VAL A 55 -0.92 2.76 -14.04
N SER A 56 -0.24 3.81 -13.56
CA SER A 56 0.28 4.84 -14.45
C SER A 56 1.37 4.30 -15.39
N GLU A 57 2.32 3.51 -14.91
CA GLU A 57 3.32 2.86 -15.78
C GLU A 57 2.68 1.88 -16.78
N ALA A 58 1.66 1.12 -16.37
CA ALA A 58 0.93 0.22 -17.28
C ALA A 58 0.17 0.97 -18.38
N ILE A 59 -0.48 2.09 -18.06
CA ILE A 59 -1.17 2.95 -19.04
C ILE A 59 -0.19 3.58 -20.03
N LEU A 60 1.01 3.96 -19.55
CA LEU A 60 2.04 4.56 -20.38
C LEU A 60 2.86 3.54 -21.19
N GLY A 61 2.60 2.24 -21.03
CA GLY A 61 3.29 1.17 -21.75
C GLY A 61 4.70 0.88 -21.23
N PHE A 62 4.92 1.06 -19.92
CA PHE A 62 6.19 0.79 -19.23
C PHE A 62 7.41 1.58 -19.76
N PRO A 63 7.33 2.92 -19.92
CA PRO A 63 8.41 3.71 -20.49
C PRO A 63 9.65 3.80 -19.59
N ASN A 64 9.49 3.67 -18.26
CA ASN A 64 10.58 3.89 -17.30
C ASN A 64 11.05 2.63 -16.60
N VAL A 65 10.28 1.56 -16.69
CA VAL A 65 10.61 0.26 -16.10
C VAL A 65 11.07 -0.67 -17.22
N HIS A 66 12.12 -1.46 -16.95
CA HIS A 66 12.78 -2.34 -17.93
C HIS A 66 11.88 -3.55 -18.26
N ALA A 67 10.64 -3.28 -18.65
CA ALA A 67 9.64 -4.29 -18.96
C ALA A 67 10.06 -5.03 -20.22
N PRO A 68 9.85 -6.36 -20.27
CA PRO A 68 10.17 -7.18 -21.45
C PRO A 68 9.12 -7.03 -22.54
N VAL A 69 8.86 -5.79 -22.94
CA VAL A 69 7.93 -5.42 -24.00
C VAL A 69 8.73 -4.77 -25.11
N THR A 70 8.74 -5.40 -26.28
CA THR A 70 9.37 -4.87 -27.49
C THR A 70 8.67 -3.58 -27.93
N SER A 71 9.34 -2.73 -28.71
CA SER A 71 8.80 -1.48 -29.28
C SER A 71 7.48 -1.66 -30.05
N ASP A 72 7.18 -2.88 -30.50
CA ASP A 72 5.94 -3.27 -31.19
C ASP A 72 4.82 -3.74 -30.23
N GLY A 73 5.00 -3.59 -28.91
CA GLY A 73 4.04 -4.00 -27.88
C GLY A 73 3.97 -5.52 -27.62
N ARG A 74 4.90 -6.30 -28.20
CA ARG A 74 4.97 -7.75 -28.01
C ARG A 74 5.82 -8.11 -26.80
N PHE A 75 5.38 -9.12 -26.04
CA PHE A 75 6.15 -9.67 -24.94
C PHE A 75 7.28 -10.55 -25.46
N ASP A 76 8.52 -10.23 -25.13
CA ASP A 76 9.67 -11.02 -25.51
C ASP A 76 10.16 -11.87 -24.32
N LEU A 77 9.93 -13.17 -24.43
CA LEU A 77 10.29 -14.17 -23.42
C LEU A 77 11.81 -14.26 -23.20
N SER A 78 12.62 -13.95 -24.22
CA SER A 78 14.07 -14.05 -24.13
C SER A 78 14.68 -12.91 -23.30
N SER A 79 14.18 -11.68 -23.46
CA SER A 79 14.54 -10.54 -22.62
C SER A 79 13.89 -10.60 -21.24
N ALA A 80 12.70 -11.19 -21.11
CA ALA A 80 11.98 -11.34 -19.83
C ALA A 80 12.75 -12.08 -18.74
N LEU A 81 13.61 -13.02 -19.12
CA LEU A 81 14.42 -13.83 -18.21
C LEU A 81 15.89 -13.37 -18.13
N SER A 82 16.24 -12.28 -18.80
CA SER A 82 17.57 -11.68 -18.64
C SER A 82 17.75 -11.21 -17.20
N PHE A 83 18.96 -11.36 -16.65
CA PHE A 83 19.24 -11.04 -15.24
C PHE A 83 18.86 -9.59 -14.88
N ASP A 84 19.09 -8.66 -15.81
CA ASP A 84 18.76 -7.24 -15.63
C ASP A 84 17.24 -7.02 -15.51
N THR A 85 16.45 -7.65 -16.37
CA THR A 85 14.98 -7.61 -16.31
C THR A 85 14.44 -8.32 -15.08
N VAL A 86 15.01 -9.44 -14.67
CA VAL A 86 14.60 -10.17 -13.45
C VAL A 86 14.78 -9.31 -12.19
N TYR A 87 15.94 -8.70 -12.01
CA TYR A 87 16.18 -7.88 -10.83
C TYR A 87 15.39 -6.56 -10.85
N LYS A 88 15.40 -5.83 -11.98
CA LYS A 88 14.80 -4.49 -12.04
C LYS A 88 13.27 -4.51 -12.20
N PHE A 89 12.76 -5.36 -13.08
CA PHE A 89 11.32 -5.42 -13.40
C PHE A 89 10.60 -6.44 -12.50
N TRP A 90 11.01 -7.71 -12.49
CA TRP A 90 10.27 -8.71 -11.72
C TRP A 90 10.40 -8.50 -10.21
N ILE A 91 11.62 -8.33 -9.68
CA ILE A 91 11.82 -8.14 -8.23
C ILE A 91 11.49 -6.72 -7.80
N GLY A 92 12.13 -5.73 -8.44
CA GLY A 92 12.02 -4.33 -8.05
C GLY A 92 10.66 -3.71 -8.31
N PHE A 93 10.03 -4.03 -9.45
CA PHE A 93 8.73 -3.47 -9.83
C PHE A 93 7.59 -4.43 -9.46
N VAL A 94 7.62 -5.72 -9.80
CA VAL A 94 6.45 -6.59 -9.55
C VAL A 94 6.38 -7.09 -8.10
N ILE A 95 7.41 -7.78 -7.60
CA ILE A 95 7.32 -8.59 -6.38
C ILE A 95 7.28 -7.74 -5.10
N PHE A 96 8.27 -6.88 -4.84
CA PHE A 96 8.28 -6.10 -3.59
C PHE A 96 7.08 -5.17 -3.45
N PRO A 97 6.63 -4.48 -4.51
CA PRO A 97 5.51 -3.56 -4.42
C PRO A 97 4.17 -4.29 -4.33
N ALA A 98 4.01 -5.43 -5.00
CA ALA A 98 2.86 -6.32 -4.76
C ALA A 98 2.84 -6.83 -3.32
N LEU A 99 3.99 -7.26 -2.78
CA LEU A 99 4.10 -7.68 -1.39
C LEU A 99 3.70 -6.54 -0.43
N TRP A 100 4.18 -5.32 -0.70
CA TRP A 100 3.85 -4.14 0.10
C TRP A 100 2.34 -3.86 0.11
N ALA A 101 1.69 -3.89 -1.06
CA ALA A 101 0.25 -3.70 -1.17
C ALA A 101 -0.55 -4.85 -0.53
N CYS A 102 -0.14 -6.12 -0.74
CA CYS A 102 -0.82 -7.28 -0.17
C CYS A 102 -0.76 -7.30 1.36
N VAL A 103 0.42 -7.04 1.94
CA VAL A 103 0.58 -6.95 3.39
C VAL A 103 -0.23 -5.77 3.94
N GLY A 104 -0.18 -4.62 3.27
CA GLY A 104 -0.99 -3.46 3.63
C GLY A 104 -2.49 -3.79 3.65
N ALA A 105 -2.99 -4.44 2.60
CA ALA A 105 -4.40 -4.83 2.50
C ALA A 105 -4.80 -5.80 3.63
N ALA A 106 -3.98 -6.81 3.90
CA ALA A 106 -4.23 -7.77 4.97
C ALA A 106 -4.31 -7.08 6.35
N LEU A 107 -3.39 -6.15 6.64
CA LEU A 107 -3.39 -5.39 7.90
C LEU A 107 -4.59 -4.45 8.00
N ALA A 108 -4.95 -3.76 6.92
CA ALA A 108 -6.12 -2.89 6.88
C ALA A 108 -7.42 -3.69 7.13
N ILE A 109 -7.59 -4.84 6.49
CA ILE A 109 -8.75 -5.72 6.71
C ILE A 109 -8.82 -6.17 8.17
N ARG A 110 -7.68 -6.60 8.74
CA ARG A 110 -7.61 -7.00 10.15
C ARG A 110 -8.00 -5.85 11.08
N ALA A 111 -7.51 -4.64 10.82
CA ALA A 111 -7.84 -3.46 11.61
C ALA A 111 -9.34 -3.13 11.53
N CYS A 112 -9.95 -3.23 10.34
CA CYS A 112 -11.38 -3.05 10.14
C CYS A 112 -12.21 -4.07 10.93
N TRP A 113 -11.83 -5.35 10.93
CA TRP A 113 -12.50 -6.36 11.74
C TRP A 113 -12.40 -6.05 13.23
N GLN A 114 -11.22 -5.67 13.72
CA GLN A 114 -11.05 -5.27 15.12
C GLN A 114 -11.90 -4.05 15.50
N ILE A 115 -12.04 -3.07 14.60
CA ILE A 115 -12.93 -1.91 14.81
C ILE A 115 -14.39 -2.38 14.90
N SER A 116 -14.84 -3.26 14.00
CA SER A 116 -16.23 -3.76 14.03
C SER A 116 -16.56 -4.49 15.33
N GLU A 117 -15.65 -5.33 15.83
CA GLU A 117 -15.84 -6.02 17.11
C GLU A 117 -15.94 -5.05 18.29
N LEU A 118 -15.12 -3.99 18.30
CA LEU A 118 -15.18 -2.95 19.34
C LEU A 118 -16.49 -2.15 19.29
N CYS A 119 -16.97 -1.83 18.09
CA CYS A 119 -18.25 -1.15 17.90
C CYS A 119 -19.42 -1.99 18.42
N CYS A 120 -19.49 -3.29 18.10
CA CYS A 120 -20.54 -4.18 18.61
C CYS A 120 -20.54 -4.25 20.14
N ARG A 121 -19.37 -4.43 20.77
CA ARG A 121 -19.27 -4.50 22.24
C ARG A 121 -19.67 -3.20 22.92
N ALA A 122 -19.39 -2.05 22.31
CA ALA A 122 -19.79 -0.75 22.82
C ALA A 122 -21.32 -0.57 22.79
N GLU A 123 -21.97 -1.06 21.73
CA GLU A 123 -23.43 -1.04 21.59
C GLU A 123 -24.11 -1.91 22.65
N ASP A 124 -23.64 -3.15 22.84
CA ASP A 124 -24.17 -4.07 23.87
C ASP A 124 -24.07 -3.45 25.27
N SER A 125 -22.93 -2.83 25.58
CA SER A 125 -22.69 -2.17 26.87
C SER A 125 -23.61 -0.96 27.10
N PHE A 126 -23.95 -0.24 26.04
CA PHE A 126 -24.86 0.90 26.11
C PHE A 126 -26.31 0.44 26.33
N GLN A 127 -26.74 -0.63 25.65
CA GLN A 127 -28.08 -1.20 25.84
C GLN A 127 -28.27 -1.77 27.26
N ALA A 128 -27.25 -2.45 27.80
CA ALA A 128 -27.28 -2.99 29.16
C ALA A 128 -27.45 -1.88 30.22
N LYS A 129 -26.79 -0.73 30.05
CA LYS A 129 -26.94 0.42 30.96
C LYS A 129 -28.31 1.10 30.88
N LYS A 130 -29.01 1.00 29.75
CA LYS A 130 -30.34 1.60 29.57
C LYS A 130 -31.45 0.78 30.26
N GLN A 131 -31.18 -0.49 30.56
CA GLN A 131 -32.12 -1.41 31.23
C GLN A 131 -32.02 -1.38 32.77
N GLN A 132 -31.06 -0.65 33.33
CA GLN A 132 -30.88 -0.41 34.77
C GLN A 132 -31.45 0.95 35.15
#